data_AF-A0A6J5UUR6-F1
#
_entry.id   AF-A0A6J5UUR6-F1
#
_cell.length_a   1.000
_cell.length_b   1.000
_cell.length_c   1.000
_cell.angle_alpha   90.00
_cell.angle_beta   90.00
_cell.angle_gamma   90.00
#
_symmetry.space_group_name_H-M   'P 1'
#
loop_
_entity.id
_entity.type
_entity.pdbx_description
1 polymer ?
#
loop_
_entity_poly.entity_id
_entity_poly.type
_entity_poly.pdbx_seq_one_letter_code
_entity_poly.pdbx_strand_id
1 'polypeptide(L)'
;MASSASLSSPLHFHNPHPRFSPKPSTTLRPTTTATKPLFAIPPPLTAVADVDSATIAAIGGGSVAALAAALSLADPERRRRLQAEEVGGGDKEVVKDYFNKSGFERWKKIYGETDDVNRVQRDIRLGHSKTVENVMKMLTDEGKLEGVTVCDAGCGTGCLAIPLAKEGAVVTAADISAAMVAEAEKQAREQLQLSNRGFSGGPVMPKFEVKDLESLDGKYDTVVCLDVLIHYPQSKADAMIAHLASLAENRLLISFAPKTLYYDLLKRIGELFPGPSKATRAYLHAEEDVERALKKVGWRIRKRGLTTTQFYFSRLVEAVPAK
;
A
#
# COMPACT_ATOMS: atom_id res chain seq x y z
N MET A 1 -41.55 59.72 -24.69
CA MET A 1 -41.34 59.39 -26.12
C MET A 1 -40.07 58.57 -26.27
N ALA A 2 -39.86 57.95 -27.44
CA ALA A 2 -38.67 57.17 -27.85
C ALA A 2 -38.46 55.83 -27.12
N SER A 3 -38.83 54.76 -27.81
CA SER A 3 -38.48 53.36 -27.51
C SER A 3 -37.10 53.00 -28.06
N SER A 4 -36.50 51.93 -27.55
CA SER A 4 -35.67 51.04 -28.39
C SER A 4 -35.69 49.62 -27.85
N ALA A 5 -35.95 48.65 -28.73
CA ALA A 5 -35.81 47.21 -28.49
C ALA A 5 -34.52 46.73 -29.19
N SER A 6 -33.83 45.68 -28.73
CA SER A 6 -33.85 44.32 -29.31
C SER A 6 -32.47 43.66 -29.04
N LEU A 7 -32.22 42.34 -29.10
CA LEU A 7 -33.05 41.14 -29.25
C LEU A 7 -32.75 40.16 -28.09
N SER A 8 -33.60 39.15 -27.90
CA SER A 8 -33.21 37.88 -27.25
C SER A 8 -33.17 36.76 -28.31
N SER A 9 -32.11 35.96 -28.33
CA SER A 9 -32.01 34.76 -29.17
C SER A 9 -31.65 33.54 -28.31
N PRO A 10 -32.47 32.47 -28.30
CA PRO A 10 -32.16 31.25 -27.55
C PRO A 10 -31.24 30.35 -28.37
N LEU A 11 -30.03 30.06 -27.87
CA LEU A 11 -29.17 29.04 -28.45
C LEU A 11 -29.61 27.65 -28.00
N HIS A 12 -29.98 26.79 -28.95
CA HIS A 12 -30.31 25.40 -28.70
C HIS A 12 -29.06 24.60 -28.27
N PHE A 13 -29.12 23.98 -27.10
CA PHE A 13 -28.16 22.94 -26.72
C PHE A 13 -28.42 21.66 -27.51
N HIS A 14 -27.48 21.30 -28.38
CA HIS A 14 -27.44 19.98 -29.02
C HIS A 14 -26.84 18.96 -28.04
N ASN A 15 -27.58 17.89 -27.73
CA ASN A 15 -27.19 16.88 -26.75
C ASN A 15 -26.79 15.56 -27.46
N PRO A 16 -25.50 15.15 -27.46
CA PRO A 16 -25.05 13.94 -28.14
C PRO A 16 -25.22 12.70 -27.25
N HIS A 17 -26.43 12.14 -27.21
CA HIS A 17 -26.62 10.76 -26.73
C HIS A 17 -26.30 9.74 -27.84
N PRO A 18 -25.31 8.84 -27.67
CA PRO A 18 -25.14 7.70 -28.56
C PRO A 18 -26.27 6.69 -28.34
N ARG A 19 -27.20 6.59 -29.30
CA ARG A 19 -28.24 5.55 -29.30
C ARG A 19 -27.63 4.21 -29.68
N PHE A 20 -27.51 3.29 -28.73
CA PHE A 20 -27.33 1.87 -29.04
C PHE A 20 -28.65 1.30 -29.57
N SER A 21 -28.61 0.73 -30.77
CA SER A 21 -29.71 -0.04 -31.37
C SER A 21 -29.24 -1.48 -31.59
N PRO A 22 -29.98 -2.51 -31.13
CA PRO A 22 -29.60 -3.90 -31.30
C PRO A 22 -29.95 -4.40 -32.72
N LYS A 23 -29.07 -5.20 -33.31
CA LYS A 23 -29.31 -5.95 -34.57
C LYS A 23 -28.73 -7.37 -34.47
N PRO A 24 -29.21 -8.33 -35.28
CA PRO A 24 -29.60 -9.63 -34.73
C PRO A 24 -28.49 -10.68 -34.68
N SER A 25 -28.75 -11.74 -33.92
CA SER A 25 -27.89 -12.92 -33.80
C SER A 25 -27.78 -13.70 -35.11
N THR A 26 -26.57 -14.11 -35.46
CA THR A 26 -26.32 -15.20 -36.39
C THR A 26 -25.95 -16.46 -35.62
N THR A 27 -26.72 -17.53 -35.86
CA THR A 27 -26.54 -18.84 -35.24
C THR A 27 -25.31 -19.55 -35.77
N LEU A 28 -24.41 -19.99 -34.89
CA LEU A 28 -23.41 -21.02 -35.18
C LEU A 28 -23.70 -22.27 -34.35
N ARG A 29 -23.69 -23.43 -35.02
CA ARG A 29 -23.95 -24.74 -34.40
C ARG A 29 -22.72 -25.26 -33.64
N PRO A 30 -22.91 -26.16 -32.66
CA PRO A 30 -21.86 -26.52 -31.71
C PRO A 30 -20.85 -27.51 -32.28
N THR A 31 -19.56 -27.24 -32.05
CA THR A 31 -18.49 -28.24 -32.18
C THR A 31 -18.30 -28.96 -30.85
N THR A 32 -18.04 -30.26 -30.91
CA THR A 32 -18.11 -31.17 -29.76
C THR A 32 -16.97 -31.03 -28.75
N THR A 33 -17.33 -31.31 -27.49
CA THR A 33 -16.51 -31.23 -26.28
C THR A 33 -15.35 -32.24 -26.22
N ALA A 34 -14.20 -31.80 -25.71
CA ALA A 34 -13.20 -32.68 -25.09
C ALA A 34 -12.95 -32.23 -23.64
N THR A 35 -13.70 -32.81 -22.69
CA THR A 35 -13.54 -32.58 -21.26
C THR A 35 -12.26 -33.25 -20.72
N LYS A 36 -11.35 -32.48 -20.14
CA LYS A 36 -10.28 -33.01 -19.27
C LYS A 36 -10.78 -33.00 -17.82
N PRO A 37 -10.80 -34.15 -17.11
CA PRO A 37 -11.26 -34.19 -15.73
C PRO A 37 -10.25 -33.54 -14.78
N LEU A 38 -10.78 -32.83 -13.80
CA LEU A 38 -10.07 -32.34 -12.62
C LEU A 38 -10.09 -33.41 -11.51
N PHE A 39 -9.00 -33.50 -10.75
CA PHE A 39 -8.87 -34.14 -9.43
C PHE A 39 -9.50 -35.52 -9.20
N ALA A 40 -8.64 -36.56 -9.14
CA ALA A 40 -8.91 -37.77 -8.37
C ALA A 40 -8.27 -37.63 -6.96
N ILE A 41 -9.06 -37.86 -5.91
CA ILE A 41 -8.60 -37.90 -4.52
C ILE A 41 -8.14 -39.34 -4.22
N PRO A 42 -6.90 -39.58 -3.75
CA PRO A 42 -6.51 -40.91 -3.30
C PRO A 42 -7.17 -41.24 -1.94
N PRO A 43 -7.58 -42.50 -1.69
CA PRO A 43 -8.20 -42.90 -0.43
C PRO A 43 -7.17 -42.92 0.72
N PRO A 44 -7.62 -42.80 1.98
CA PRO A 44 -6.73 -43.00 3.12
C PRO A 44 -6.42 -44.48 3.28
N LEU A 45 -5.16 -44.88 3.11
CA LEU A 45 -4.68 -46.17 3.60
C LEU A 45 -3.88 -46.00 4.88
N THR A 46 -4.54 -46.36 5.99
CA THR A 46 -3.88 -46.81 7.20
C THR A 46 -3.09 -48.07 6.91
N ALA A 47 -1.76 -47.96 6.88
CA ALA A 47 -0.85 -49.10 6.96
C ALA A 47 0.37 -48.66 7.77
N VAL A 48 0.27 -48.80 9.10
CA VAL A 48 1.46 -48.82 9.95
C VAL A 48 2.12 -50.18 9.71
N ALA A 49 3.26 -50.17 9.03
CA ALA A 49 4.12 -51.33 8.85
C ALA A 49 5.51 -50.94 9.35
N ASP A 50 6.14 -51.82 10.13
CA ASP A 50 7.37 -51.54 10.86
C ASP A 50 8.49 -51.02 9.95
N VAL A 51 9.01 -49.84 10.27
CA VAL A 51 10.17 -49.26 9.59
C VAL A 51 11.40 -49.65 10.38
N ASP A 52 12.09 -50.70 9.91
CA ASP A 52 13.31 -51.20 10.54
C ASP A 52 14.39 -50.11 10.62
N SER A 53 15.06 -50.02 11.77
CA SER A 53 15.87 -48.87 12.19
C SER A 53 17.12 -48.64 11.32
N ALA A 54 17.47 -49.60 10.45
CA ALA A 54 18.51 -49.45 9.45
C ALA A 54 18.08 -48.59 8.23
N THR A 55 16.79 -48.51 7.92
CA THR A 55 16.29 -47.82 6.71
C THR A 55 16.32 -46.29 6.85
N ILE A 56 16.23 -45.78 8.08
CA ILE A 56 16.35 -44.34 8.37
C ILE A 56 17.78 -43.83 8.08
N ALA A 57 18.80 -44.68 8.17
CA ALA A 57 20.19 -44.31 7.91
C ALA A 57 20.53 -44.12 6.42
N ALA A 58 19.75 -44.69 5.50
CA ALA A 58 20.03 -44.64 4.06
C ALA A 58 19.44 -43.41 3.34
N ILE A 59 18.47 -42.72 3.94
CA ILE A 59 17.90 -41.45 3.44
C ILE A 59 18.39 -40.27 4.30
N GLY A 60 18.85 -40.52 5.52
CA GLY A 60 19.44 -39.54 6.45
C GLY A 60 20.86 -39.04 6.11
N GLY A 61 21.18 -38.84 4.82
CA GLY A 61 22.50 -38.37 4.37
C GLY A 61 22.79 -36.88 4.61
N GLY A 62 21.77 -36.10 5.00
CA GLY A 62 21.95 -34.74 5.50
C GLY A 62 22.27 -34.79 6.99
N SER A 63 23.54 -34.61 7.37
CA SER A 63 23.93 -34.50 8.78
C SER A 63 23.09 -33.45 9.50
N VAL A 64 22.90 -33.58 10.82
CA VAL A 64 22.16 -32.58 11.62
C VAL A 64 22.76 -31.18 11.42
N ALA A 65 24.08 -31.08 11.18
CA ALA A 65 24.76 -29.86 10.77
C ALA A 65 24.34 -29.34 9.38
N ALA A 66 24.12 -30.19 8.37
CA ALA A 66 23.63 -29.77 7.06
C ALA A 66 22.16 -29.31 7.12
N LEU A 67 21.30 -30.01 7.87
CA LEU A 67 19.92 -29.57 8.10
C LEU A 67 19.85 -28.29 8.93
N ALA A 68 20.67 -28.16 9.98
CA ALA A 68 20.79 -26.93 10.77
C ALA A 68 21.40 -25.78 9.96
N ALA A 69 22.34 -26.03 9.05
CA ALA A 69 22.87 -25.03 8.13
C ALA A 69 21.79 -24.59 7.12
N ALA A 70 21.02 -25.51 6.56
CA ALA A 70 19.89 -25.18 5.69
C ALA A 70 18.81 -24.38 6.44
N LEU A 71 18.49 -24.75 7.68
CA LEU A 71 17.58 -24.00 8.55
C LEU A 71 18.14 -22.65 8.99
N SER A 72 19.46 -22.52 9.17
CA SER A 72 20.14 -21.26 9.50
C SER A 72 20.34 -20.33 8.28
N LEU A 73 20.38 -20.88 7.07
CA LEU A 73 20.27 -20.09 5.82
C LEU A 73 18.81 -19.71 5.56
N ALA A 74 17.86 -20.55 5.98
CA ALA A 74 16.44 -20.22 6.02
C ALA A 74 16.09 -19.25 7.16
N ASP A 75 16.97 -19.00 8.15
CA ASP A 75 16.75 -18.01 9.21
C ASP A 75 16.55 -16.61 8.61
N PRO A 76 15.35 -16.03 8.72
CA PRO A 76 15.09 -14.71 8.19
C PRO A 76 15.91 -13.62 8.87
N GLU A 77 16.28 -13.76 10.13
CA GLU A 77 17.07 -12.75 10.85
C GLU A 77 18.53 -12.74 10.43
N ARG A 78 19.13 -13.91 10.24
CA ARG A 78 20.49 -14.02 9.70
C ARG A 78 20.59 -13.43 8.29
N ARG A 79 19.62 -13.70 7.41
CA ARG A 79 19.53 -13.08 6.08
C ARG A 79 19.35 -11.55 6.14
N ARG A 80 18.55 -11.03 7.08
CA ARG A 80 18.37 -9.57 7.27
C ARG A 80 19.68 -8.87 7.65
N ARG A 81 20.48 -9.46 8.54
CA ARG A 81 21.78 -8.90 8.96
C ARG A 81 22.77 -8.82 7.79
N LEU A 82 22.95 -9.93 7.07
CA LEU A 82 23.83 -10.00 5.90
C LEU A 82 23.48 -8.94 4.83
N GLN A 83 22.19 -8.72 4.56
CA GLN A 83 21.75 -7.67 3.63
C GLN A 83 21.92 -6.25 4.15
N ALA A 84 22.04 -6.02 5.47
CA ALA A 84 22.33 -4.70 6.02
C ALA A 84 23.83 -4.40 5.94
N GLU A 85 24.65 -5.42 6.17
CA GLU A 85 26.10 -5.39 5.96
C GLU A 85 26.46 -5.15 4.49
N GLU A 86 25.79 -5.83 3.54
CA GLU A 86 26.01 -5.69 2.08
C GLU A 86 25.71 -4.29 1.53
N VAL A 87 24.68 -3.61 2.06
CA VAL A 87 24.28 -2.27 1.62
C VAL A 87 25.01 -1.15 2.38
N GLY A 88 25.73 -1.48 3.46
CA GLY A 88 26.56 -0.53 4.21
C GLY A 88 25.76 0.52 4.99
N GLY A 89 24.61 0.16 5.57
CA GLY A 89 23.74 1.11 6.28
C GLY A 89 22.67 0.44 7.15
N GLY A 90 21.87 1.27 7.82
CA GLY A 90 20.70 0.82 8.59
C GLY A 90 19.49 0.51 7.70
N ASP A 91 18.35 0.17 8.31
CA ASP A 91 17.12 -0.13 7.56
C ASP A 91 16.67 1.07 6.69
N LYS A 92 16.87 2.31 7.13
CA LYS A 92 16.53 3.52 6.36
C LYS A 92 17.30 3.63 5.05
N GLU A 93 18.61 3.43 5.10
CA GLU A 93 19.48 3.55 3.94
C GLU A 93 19.13 2.48 2.90
N VAL A 94 18.89 1.24 3.34
CA VAL A 94 18.41 0.13 2.50
C VAL A 94 17.08 0.47 1.82
N VAL A 95 16.12 1.02 2.55
CA VAL A 95 14.80 1.41 2.03
C VAL A 95 14.92 2.57 1.04
N LYS A 96 15.70 3.60 1.37
CA LYS A 96 15.99 4.74 0.50
C LYS A 96 16.63 4.30 -0.82
N ASP A 97 17.66 3.47 -0.76
CA ASP A 97 18.38 3.03 -1.96
C ASP A 97 17.50 2.15 -2.85
N TYR A 98 16.69 1.27 -2.26
CA TYR A 98 15.69 0.49 -3.00
C TYR A 98 14.71 1.39 -3.75
N PHE A 99 14.07 2.33 -3.06
CA PHE A 99 13.03 3.20 -3.64
C PHE A 99 13.58 4.32 -4.53
N ASN A 100 14.89 4.57 -4.59
CA ASN A 100 15.53 5.41 -5.61
C ASN A 100 16.06 4.61 -6.82
N LYS A 101 16.07 3.27 -6.76
CA LYS A 101 16.62 2.37 -7.79
C LYS A 101 15.54 1.39 -8.30
N SER A 102 15.76 0.08 -8.16
CA SER A 102 14.89 -0.97 -8.70
C SER A 102 13.48 -1.01 -8.08
N GLY A 103 13.31 -0.44 -6.89
CA GLY A 103 12.01 -0.27 -6.25
C GLY A 103 11.15 0.77 -6.94
N PHE A 104 11.74 1.89 -7.37
CA PHE A 104 11.01 2.99 -8.02
C PHE A 104 10.21 2.48 -9.23
N GLU A 105 10.88 1.90 -10.22
CA GLU A 105 10.24 1.41 -11.45
C GLU A 105 9.15 0.38 -11.19
N ARG A 106 9.35 -0.51 -10.21
CA ARG A 106 8.34 -1.50 -9.81
C ARG A 106 7.11 -0.85 -9.20
N TRP A 107 7.30 0.04 -8.22
CA TRP A 107 6.18 0.61 -7.46
C TRP A 107 5.47 1.72 -8.22
N LYS A 108 6.17 2.51 -9.04
CA LYS A 108 5.57 3.42 -10.03
C LYS A 108 4.64 2.68 -10.99
N LYS A 109 5.02 1.50 -11.49
CA LYS A 109 4.10 0.66 -12.29
C LYS A 109 2.91 0.15 -11.46
N ILE A 110 3.12 -0.28 -10.22
CA ILE A 110 2.03 -0.77 -9.35
C ILE A 110 1.02 0.33 -9.04
N TYR A 111 1.47 1.54 -8.72
CA TYR A 111 0.60 2.66 -8.33
C TYR A 111 0.06 3.48 -9.51
N GLY A 112 0.74 3.47 -10.66
CA GLY A 112 0.26 4.08 -11.89
C GLY A 112 -0.79 3.24 -12.64
N GLU A 113 -1.29 3.80 -13.75
CA GLU A 113 -2.44 3.25 -14.50
C GLU A 113 -2.08 2.12 -15.49
N THR A 114 -0.79 1.86 -15.75
CA THR A 114 -0.35 0.91 -16.79
C THR A 114 -0.87 -0.51 -16.58
N ASP A 115 -1.23 -1.20 -17.66
CA ASP A 115 -1.58 -2.62 -17.64
C ASP A 115 -0.38 -3.57 -17.59
N ASP A 116 0.86 -3.05 -17.73
CA ASP A 116 2.13 -3.78 -17.58
C ASP A 116 2.44 -4.13 -16.11
N VAL A 117 1.54 -4.92 -15.53
CA VAL A 117 1.63 -5.48 -14.17
C VAL A 117 1.09 -6.91 -14.19
N ASN A 118 1.79 -7.81 -13.49
CA ASN A 118 1.33 -9.19 -13.33
C ASN A 118 0.13 -9.28 -12.36
N ARG A 119 -0.52 -10.45 -12.28
CA ARG A 119 -1.71 -10.68 -11.43
C ARG A 119 -1.49 -10.28 -9.96
N VAL A 120 -0.32 -10.57 -9.39
CA VAL A 120 0.01 -10.25 -7.99
C VAL A 120 0.14 -8.73 -7.81
N GLN A 121 0.85 -8.07 -8.72
CA GLN A 121 1.01 -6.61 -8.74
C GLN A 121 -0.33 -5.89 -8.92
N ARG A 122 -1.24 -6.41 -9.75
CA ARG A 122 -2.59 -5.87 -9.94
C ARG A 122 -3.49 -6.03 -8.71
N ASP A 123 -3.37 -7.15 -7.99
CA ASP A 123 -4.06 -7.35 -6.71
C ASP A 123 -3.51 -6.41 -5.61
N ILE A 124 -2.19 -6.18 -5.58
CA ILE A 124 -1.56 -5.18 -4.71
C ILE A 124 -2.04 -3.75 -5.05
N ARG A 125 -2.12 -3.38 -6.33
CA ARG A 125 -2.69 -2.09 -6.77
C ARG A 125 -4.11 -1.91 -6.21
N LEU A 126 -4.98 -2.91 -6.42
CA LEU A 126 -6.36 -2.89 -5.94
C LEU A 126 -6.45 -2.78 -4.41
N GLY A 127 -5.57 -3.48 -3.68
CA GLY A 127 -5.49 -3.38 -2.23
C GLY A 127 -5.06 -1.99 -1.76
N HIS A 128 -4.00 -1.43 -2.34
CA HIS A 128 -3.54 -0.09 -1.99
C HIS A 128 -4.58 1.00 -2.31
N SER A 129 -5.20 0.98 -3.49
CA SER A 129 -6.27 1.91 -3.86
C SER A 129 -7.44 1.89 -2.86
N LYS A 130 -7.89 0.70 -2.44
CA LYS A 130 -8.92 0.56 -1.39
C LYS A 130 -8.49 1.12 -0.03
N THR A 131 -7.21 1.04 0.31
CA THR A 131 -6.69 1.63 1.56
C THR A 131 -6.70 3.16 1.49
N VAL A 132 -6.32 3.74 0.34
CA VAL A 132 -6.44 5.19 0.09
C VAL A 132 -7.90 5.63 0.13
N GLU A 133 -8.82 4.91 -0.55
CA GLU A 133 -10.26 5.17 -0.50
C GLU A 133 -10.82 5.13 0.93
N ASN A 134 -10.44 4.12 1.73
CA ASN A 134 -10.84 3.99 3.12
C ASN A 134 -10.34 5.17 3.98
N VAL A 135 -9.11 5.65 3.75
CA VAL A 135 -8.55 6.83 4.43
C VAL A 135 -9.29 8.10 4.03
N MET A 136 -9.45 8.35 2.73
CA MET A 136 -10.23 9.49 2.23
C MET A 136 -11.63 9.51 2.84
N LYS A 137 -12.31 8.36 2.89
CA LYS A 137 -13.62 8.23 3.54
C LYS A 137 -13.57 8.53 5.05
N MET A 138 -12.61 7.98 5.79
CA MET A 138 -12.47 8.26 7.24
C MET A 138 -12.24 9.74 7.53
N LEU A 139 -11.57 10.45 6.63
CA LEU A 139 -11.30 11.88 6.73
C LEU A 139 -12.53 12.74 6.39
N THR A 140 -13.22 12.45 5.28
CA THR A 140 -14.38 13.24 4.80
C THR A 140 -15.69 12.91 5.51
N ASP A 141 -15.84 11.73 6.11
CA ASP A 141 -16.96 11.37 7.00
C ASP A 141 -17.09 12.35 8.20
N GLU A 142 -16.02 13.09 8.55
CA GLU A 142 -15.99 14.02 9.69
C GLU A 142 -16.17 15.50 9.29
N GLY A 143 -16.20 15.81 8.00
CA GLY A 143 -16.36 17.17 7.50
C GLY A 143 -15.55 17.45 6.23
N LYS A 144 -15.60 18.71 5.78
CA LYS A 144 -14.75 19.20 4.69
C LYS A 144 -13.27 19.21 5.09
N LEU A 145 -12.39 18.96 4.13
CA LEU A 145 -10.94 19.08 4.31
C LEU A 145 -10.38 20.45 3.87
N GLU A 146 -11.24 21.34 3.39
CA GLU A 146 -10.93 22.70 2.95
C GLU A 146 -10.14 23.48 4.02
N GLY A 147 -8.85 23.76 3.74
CA GLY A 147 -7.94 24.46 4.65
C GLY A 147 -7.30 23.61 5.75
N VAL A 148 -7.68 22.33 5.90
CA VAL A 148 -7.12 21.43 6.93
C VAL A 148 -5.67 21.08 6.58
N THR A 149 -4.75 21.24 7.53
CA THR A 149 -3.34 20.89 7.34
C THR A 149 -3.13 19.38 7.49
N VAL A 150 -2.61 18.75 6.43
CA VAL A 150 -2.38 17.29 6.40
C VAL A 150 -0.94 16.97 6.06
N CYS A 151 -0.28 16.16 6.87
CA CYS A 151 1.01 15.55 6.53
C CYS A 151 0.80 14.14 5.95
N ASP A 152 1.28 13.90 4.73
CA ASP A 152 1.34 12.56 4.11
C ASP A 152 2.80 12.05 4.19
N ALA A 153 3.08 11.24 5.20
CA ALA A 153 4.41 10.81 5.60
C ALA A 153 4.77 9.43 4.98
N GLY A 154 5.66 9.46 3.99
CA GLY A 154 5.93 8.35 3.06
C GLY A 154 4.93 8.34 1.91
N CYS A 155 4.76 9.48 1.25
CA CYS A 155 3.69 9.71 0.27
C CYS A 155 3.82 8.90 -1.04
N GLY A 156 4.96 8.22 -1.27
CA GLY A 156 5.20 7.46 -2.51
C GLY A 156 5.03 8.33 -3.75
N THR A 157 4.21 7.87 -4.70
CA THR A 157 3.86 8.65 -5.92
C THR A 157 2.67 9.61 -5.71
N GLY A 158 2.35 9.99 -4.47
CA GLY A 158 1.31 10.97 -4.15
C GLY A 158 -0.13 10.43 -4.18
N CYS A 159 -0.31 9.10 -4.07
CA CYS A 159 -1.61 8.44 -4.19
C CYS A 159 -2.65 8.94 -3.18
N LEU A 160 -2.23 9.38 -1.98
CA LEU A 160 -3.09 10.04 -1.00
C LEU A 160 -2.99 11.58 -1.07
N ALA A 161 -1.79 12.15 -1.17
CA ALA A 161 -1.59 13.60 -1.28
C ALA A 161 -2.42 14.28 -2.37
N ILE A 162 -2.58 13.66 -3.55
CA ILE A 162 -3.32 14.24 -4.68
C ILE A 162 -4.84 14.30 -4.42
N PRO A 163 -5.54 13.21 -4.02
CA PRO A 163 -6.96 13.33 -3.66
C PRO A 163 -7.22 14.21 -2.45
N LEU A 164 -6.33 14.26 -1.44
CA LEU A 164 -6.44 15.22 -0.34
C LEU A 164 -6.46 16.69 -0.83
N ALA A 165 -5.56 17.04 -1.75
CA ALA A 165 -5.53 18.36 -2.36
C ALA A 165 -6.80 18.67 -3.18
N LYS A 166 -7.40 17.66 -3.84
CA LYS A 166 -8.68 17.81 -4.56
C LYS A 166 -9.85 18.11 -3.62
N GLU A 167 -9.82 17.62 -2.38
CA GLU A 167 -10.78 17.94 -1.31
C GLU A 167 -10.45 19.26 -0.58
N GLY A 168 -9.47 20.03 -1.05
CA GLY A 168 -9.10 21.34 -0.50
C GLY A 168 -8.15 21.32 0.70
N ALA A 169 -7.56 20.17 1.04
CA ALA A 169 -6.58 20.08 2.12
C ALA A 169 -5.27 20.82 1.79
N VAL A 170 -4.64 21.39 2.83
CA VAL A 170 -3.29 21.97 2.75
C VAL A 170 -2.27 20.87 3.03
N VAL A 171 -1.87 20.17 1.97
CA VAL A 171 -1.05 18.96 2.07
C VAL A 171 0.45 19.28 2.07
N THR A 172 1.18 18.75 3.06
CA THR A 172 2.63 18.54 2.98
C THR A 172 2.89 17.04 2.83
N ALA A 173 3.53 16.64 1.73
CA ALA A 173 3.76 15.25 1.37
C ALA A 173 5.26 14.99 1.30
N ALA A 174 5.75 14.00 2.04
CA ALA A 174 7.18 13.72 2.13
C ALA A 174 7.50 12.25 1.89
N ASP A 175 8.61 11.98 1.22
CA ASP A 175 9.14 10.61 1.05
C ASP A 175 10.67 10.62 1.10
N ILE A 176 11.26 9.50 1.56
CA ILE A 176 12.71 9.32 1.66
C ILE A 176 13.37 9.14 0.28
N SER A 177 12.58 8.75 -0.73
CA SER A 177 13.01 8.61 -2.12
C SER A 177 12.76 9.88 -2.93
N ALA A 178 13.85 10.47 -3.44
CA ALA A 178 13.76 11.60 -4.37
C ALA A 178 13.04 11.22 -5.67
N ALA A 179 13.17 9.97 -6.12
CA ALA A 179 12.46 9.47 -7.30
C ALA A 179 10.95 9.41 -7.08
N MET A 180 10.50 8.97 -5.88
CA MET A 180 9.08 8.95 -5.51
C MET A 180 8.51 10.37 -5.45
N VAL A 181 9.17 11.29 -4.74
CA VAL A 181 8.77 12.69 -4.62
C VAL A 181 8.65 13.37 -5.99
N ALA A 182 9.62 13.16 -6.89
CA ALA A 182 9.59 13.73 -8.24
C ALA A 182 8.42 13.21 -9.09
N GLU A 183 8.10 11.92 -8.98
CA GLU A 183 6.93 11.32 -9.65
C GLU A 183 5.61 11.82 -9.04
N ALA A 184 5.52 11.95 -7.72
CA ALA A 184 4.34 12.50 -7.04
C ALA A 184 4.06 13.95 -7.45
N GLU A 185 5.09 14.79 -7.48
CA GLU A 185 4.99 16.19 -7.92
C GLU A 185 4.62 16.29 -9.41
N LYS A 186 5.12 15.37 -10.26
CA LYS A 186 4.70 15.24 -11.66
C LYS A 186 3.21 14.90 -11.77
N GLN A 187 2.75 13.85 -11.09
CA GLN A 187 1.35 13.41 -11.14
C GLN A 187 0.40 14.47 -10.56
N ALA A 188 0.80 15.17 -9.51
CA ALA A 188 0.04 16.29 -8.95
C ALA A 188 -0.11 17.45 -9.95
N ARG A 189 0.96 17.84 -10.66
CA ARG A 189 0.88 18.83 -11.74
C ARG A 189 -0.09 18.39 -12.84
N GLU A 190 0.04 17.15 -13.33
CA GLU A 190 -0.81 16.62 -14.40
C GLU A 190 -2.29 16.61 -13.98
N GLN A 191 -2.63 16.16 -12.77
CA GLN A 191 -4.02 16.01 -12.34
C GLN A 191 -4.67 17.31 -11.82
N LEU A 192 -3.93 18.16 -11.10
CA LEU A 192 -4.50 19.37 -10.50
C LEU A 192 -4.64 20.52 -11.51
N GLN A 193 -3.76 20.62 -12.51
CA GLN A 193 -3.91 21.61 -13.59
C GLN A 193 -5.17 21.37 -14.43
N LEU A 194 -5.55 20.11 -14.65
CA LEU A 194 -6.82 19.75 -15.29
C LEU A 194 -8.05 20.15 -14.46
N SER A 195 -7.91 20.22 -13.13
CA SER A 195 -9.01 20.48 -12.19
C SER A 195 -9.34 21.98 -12.03
N ASN A 196 -8.41 22.88 -12.36
CA ASN A 196 -8.53 24.33 -12.12
C ASN A 196 -9.46 25.09 -13.11
N ARG A 197 -10.34 24.41 -13.84
CA ARG A 197 -11.18 25.03 -14.89
C ARG A 197 -12.58 25.51 -14.45
N GLY A 198 -12.82 25.78 -13.16
CA GLY A 198 -14.15 26.30 -12.77
C GLY A 198 -14.49 26.59 -11.31
N PHE A 199 -13.58 26.46 -10.34
CA PHE A 199 -13.90 26.72 -8.93
C PHE A 199 -13.05 27.84 -8.31
N SER A 200 -13.72 28.80 -7.67
CA SER A 200 -13.10 29.75 -6.73
C SER A 200 -12.69 28.98 -5.48
N GLY A 201 -11.39 28.95 -5.16
CA GLY A 201 -10.84 28.07 -4.11
C GLY A 201 -10.40 26.69 -4.59
N GLY A 202 -10.05 26.55 -5.88
CA GLY A 202 -9.56 25.30 -6.48
C GLY A 202 -8.35 24.66 -5.79
N PRO A 203 -8.04 23.38 -6.10
CA PRO A 203 -7.10 22.56 -5.37
C PRO A 203 -5.70 23.17 -5.22
N VAL A 204 -5.21 23.18 -3.98
CA VAL A 204 -3.87 23.68 -3.63
C VAL A 204 -2.84 22.60 -3.97
N MET A 205 -1.75 22.98 -4.64
CA MET A 205 -0.64 22.06 -4.92
C MET A 205 0.00 21.57 -3.61
N PRO A 206 0.13 20.25 -3.37
CA PRO A 206 0.85 19.75 -2.20
C PRO A 206 2.30 20.25 -2.18
N LYS A 207 2.81 20.54 -0.98
CA LYS A 207 4.23 20.78 -0.76
C LYS A 207 4.95 19.43 -0.72
N PHE A 208 5.71 19.11 -1.74
CA PHE A 208 6.48 17.86 -1.85
C PHE A 208 7.90 18.02 -1.30
N GLU A 209 8.32 17.16 -0.37
CA GLU A 209 9.65 17.21 0.28
C GLU A 209 10.39 15.86 0.25
N VAL A 210 11.69 15.88 -0.04
CA VAL A 210 12.57 14.70 0.13
C VAL A 210 13.09 14.68 1.56
N LYS A 211 12.38 13.97 2.45
CA LYS A 211 12.68 13.84 3.89
C LYS A 211 12.40 12.42 4.37
N ASP A 212 13.19 11.95 5.33
CA ASP A 212 12.85 10.72 6.05
C ASP A 212 11.87 11.00 7.20
N LEU A 213 11.09 9.99 7.61
CA LEU A 213 10.03 10.14 8.62
C LEU A 213 10.50 10.71 9.96
N GLU A 214 11.70 10.36 10.43
CA GLU A 214 12.26 10.86 11.71
C GLU A 214 12.79 12.31 11.56
N SER A 215 12.97 12.80 10.31
CA SER A 215 13.38 14.18 9.98
C SER A 215 12.22 15.14 9.70
N LEU A 216 10.97 14.66 9.78
CA LEU A 216 9.79 15.51 9.62
C LEU A 216 9.62 16.47 10.79
N ASP A 217 9.16 17.69 10.49
CA ASP A 217 9.04 18.82 11.42
C ASP A 217 7.68 19.51 11.27
N GLY A 218 7.39 20.48 12.14
CA GLY A 218 6.15 21.25 12.12
C GLY A 218 5.00 20.66 12.95
N LYS A 219 3.78 21.12 12.64
CA LYS A 219 2.52 20.71 13.28
C LYS A 219 1.41 20.66 12.23
N TYR A 220 0.56 19.65 12.33
CA TYR A 220 -0.52 19.39 11.39
C TYR A 220 -1.77 18.94 12.16
N ASP A 221 -2.96 19.37 11.71
CA ASP A 221 -4.22 18.86 12.27
C ASP A 221 -4.26 17.33 12.19
N THR A 222 -3.96 16.81 11.00
CA THR A 222 -3.95 15.38 10.69
C THR A 222 -2.58 14.96 10.14
N VAL A 223 -2.01 13.88 10.67
CA VAL A 223 -0.87 13.17 10.08
C VAL A 223 -1.33 11.82 9.55
N VAL A 224 -0.84 11.42 8.39
CA VAL A 224 -1.14 10.13 7.76
C VAL A 224 0.15 9.43 7.34
N CYS A 225 0.23 8.13 7.56
CA CYS A 225 1.36 7.30 7.17
C CYS A 225 0.87 5.92 6.71
N LEU A 226 0.81 5.69 5.40
CA LEU A 226 0.21 4.48 4.81
C LEU A 226 1.26 3.52 4.25
N ASP A 227 1.18 2.27 4.67
CA ASP A 227 1.97 1.15 4.17
C ASP A 227 3.50 1.33 4.30
N VAL A 228 3.98 2.33 5.06
CA VAL A 228 5.41 2.61 5.29
C VAL A 228 6.02 1.72 6.38
N LEU A 229 5.28 1.49 7.49
CA LEU A 229 5.83 0.80 8.67
C LEU A 229 6.29 -0.63 8.34
N ILE A 230 5.71 -1.26 7.33
CA ILE A 230 6.13 -2.57 6.79
C ILE A 230 7.63 -2.63 6.43
N HIS A 231 8.30 -1.50 6.25
CA HIS A 231 9.73 -1.45 5.93
C HIS A 231 10.66 -1.42 7.15
N TYR A 232 10.13 -1.33 8.37
CA TYR A 232 10.92 -1.14 9.59
C TYR A 232 10.58 -2.17 10.69
N PRO A 233 11.57 -2.64 11.47
CA PRO A 233 11.31 -3.54 12.60
C PRO A 233 10.48 -2.84 13.69
N GLN A 234 9.78 -3.61 14.55
CA GLN A 234 8.87 -3.08 15.57
C GLN A 234 9.48 -1.96 16.43
N SER A 235 10.73 -2.11 16.88
CA SER A 235 11.40 -1.10 17.71
C SER A 235 11.63 0.24 16.98
N LYS A 236 11.77 0.22 15.65
CA LYS A 236 11.82 1.41 14.81
C LYS A 236 10.42 1.95 14.50
N ALA A 237 9.45 1.07 14.23
CA ALA A 237 8.06 1.45 14.05
C ALA A 237 7.50 2.18 15.29
N ASP A 238 7.78 1.70 16.51
CA ASP A 238 7.39 2.35 17.76
C ASP A 238 7.92 3.79 17.87
N ALA A 239 9.19 4.01 17.48
CA ALA A 239 9.81 5.33 17.47
C ALA A 239 9.22 6.25 16.39
N MET A 240 8.92 5.72 15.21
CA MET A 240 8.24 6.45 14.13
C MET A 240 6.82 6.84 14.52
N ILE A 241 6.05 5.92 15.15
CA ILE A 241 4.71 6.21 15.68
C ILE A 241 4.79 7.34 16.71
N ALA A 242 5.75 7.29 17.64
CA ALA A 242 5.95 8.34 18.62
C ALA A 242 6.26 9.72 17.98
N HIS A 243 7.10 9.74 16.94
CA HIS A 243 7.44 10.96 16.22
C HIS A 243 6.25 11.52 15.43
N LEU A 244 5.57 10.70 14.63
CA LEU A 244 4.38 11.09 13.86
C LEU A 244 3.25 11.59 14.76
N ALA A 245 3.04 10.94 15.92
CA ALA A 245 2.10 11.39 16.95
C ALA A 245 2.48 12.72 17.61
N SER A 246 3.77 13.08 17.60
CA SER A 246 4.24 14.39 18.05
C SER A 246 4.00 15.50 17.02
N LEU A 247 3.85 15.17 15.74
CA LEU A 247 3.56 16.13 14.66
C LEU A 247 2.05 16.39 14.49
N ALA A 248 1.21 15.44 14.89
CA ALA A 248 -0.24 15.54 14.82
C ALA A 248 -0.84 16.31 16.01
N GLU A 249 -1.85 17.15 15.74
CA GLU A 249 -2.60 17.86 16.78
C GLU A 249 -3.90 17.14 17.15
N ASN A 250 -4.69 16.71 16.16
CA ASN A 250 -6.02 16.15 16.38
C ASN A 250 -6.15 14.68 15.95
N ARG A 251 -5.45 14.26 14.90
CA ARG A 251 -5.68 12.96 14.26
C ARG A 251 -4.41 12.36 13.64
N LEU A 252 -4.22 11.06 13.83
CA LEU A 252 -3.12 10.30 13.25
C LEU A 252 -3.68 9.02 12.60
N LEU A 253 -3.54 8.88 11.28
CA LEU A 253 -3.91 7.64 10.58
C LEU A 253 -2.66 6.88 10.18
N ILE A 254 -2.59 5.61 10.58
CA ILE A 254 -1.47 4.72 10.28
C ILE A 254 -2.03 3.44 9.66
N SER A 255 -1.42 2.98 8.57
CA SER A 255 -1.61 1.60 8.11
C SER A 255 -0.35 0.76 8.21
N PHE A 256 -0.55 -0.53 8.48
CA PHE A 256 0.54 -1.51 8.64
C PHE A 256 0.08 -2.90 8.22
N ALA A 257 1.03 -3.74 7.82
CA ALA A 257 0.76 -5.14 7.55
C ALA A 257 0.54 -5.91 8.87
N PRO A 258 -0.67 -6.44 9.13
CA PRO A 258 -0.98 -7.07 10.40
C PRO A 258 -0.28 -8.43 10.52
N LYS A 259 0.33 -8.67 11.68
CA LYS A 259 0.93 -9.98 12.01
C LYS A 259 -0.17 -11.02 12.23
N THR A 260 -0.32 -11.93 11.29
CA THR A 260 -1.29 -13.04 11.34
C THR A 260 -0.61 -14.36 10.97
N LEU A 261 -1.05 -15.48 11.55
CA LEU A 261 -0.48 -16.80 11.28
C LEU A 261 -0.50 -17.17 9.79
N TYR A 262 -1.57 -16.78 9.08
CA TYR A 262 -1.71 -16.97 7.64
C TYR A 262 -0.65 -16.18 6.85
N TYR A 263 -0.40 -14.92 7.22
CA TYR A 263 0.58 -14.10 6.50
C TYR A 263 2.03 -14.43 6.86
N ASP A 264 2.30 -14.83 8.11
CA ASP A 264 3.58 -15.45 8.50
C ASP A 264 3.86 -16.74 7.70
N LEU A 265 2.83 -17.57 7.45
CA LEU A 265 2.96 -18.76 6.61
C LEU A 265 3.19 -18.42 5.13
N LEU A 266 2.39 -17.52 4.54
CA LEU A 266 2.60 -17.07 3.15
C LEU A 266 3.99 -16.46 2.95
N LYS A 267 4.46 -15.66 3.91
CA LYS A 267 5.80 -15.08 3.89
C LYS A 267 6.88 -16.16 3.95
N ARG A 268 6.77 -17.13 4.88
CA ARG A 268 7.70 -18.27 4.95
C ARG A 268 7.73 -19.07 3.64
N ILE A 269 6.57 -19.37 3.04
CA ILE A 269 6.48 -20.06 1.75
C ILE A 269 7.14 -19.22 0.65
N GLY A 270 6.85 -17.92 0.54
CA GLY A 270 7.44 -17.02 -0.45
C GLY A 270 8.95 -16.80 -0.28
N GLU A 271 9.47 -16.87 0.95
CA GLU A 271 10.90 -16.79 1.24
C GLU A 271 11.67 -18.03 0.73
N LEU A 272 11.04 -19.20 0.67
CA LEU A 272 11.67 -20.47 0.24
C LEU A 272 11.90 -20.58 -1.29
N PHE A 273 11.15 -19.84 -2.12
CA PHE A 273 11.34 -19.85 -3.58
C PHE A 273 12.30 -18.74 -4.04
N PRO A 274 13.30 -19.01 -4.91
CA PRO A 274 14.20 -17.97 -5.41
C PRO A 274 13.47 -17.00 -6.37
N GLY A 275 13.84 -15.71 -6.34
CA GLY A 275 13.31 -14.73 -7.29
C GLY A 275 13.74 -13.28 -7.04
N PRO A 276 13.80 -12.44 -8.09
CA PRO A 276 14.24 -11.03 -8.00
C PRO A 276 13.21 -10.10 -7.31
N SER A 277 12.04 -10.61 -6.95
CA SER A 277 10.96 -9.85 -6.31
C SER A 277 11.15 -9.61 -4.80
N LYS A 278 12.17 -10.20 -4.17
CA LYS A 278 12.46 -10.16 -2.71
C LYS A 278 13.03 -8.83 -2.17
N ALA A 279 13.00 -7.77 -2.98
CA ALA A 279 13.86 -6.61 -2.83
C ALA A 279 13.49 -5.59 -1.72
N THR A 280 12.43 -5.83 -0.93
CA THR A 280 12.17 -5.05 0.29
C THR A 280 11.83 -5.96 1.47
N ARG A 281 12.45 -5.68 2.62
CA ARG A 281 12.12 -6.29 3.91
C ARG A 281 10.67 -5.92 4.25
N ALA A 282 9.85 -6.93 4.51
CA ALA A 282 8.48 -6.76 4.97
C ALA A 282 8.36 -7.21 6.43
N TYR A 283 8.23 -6.27 7.35
CA TYR A 283 7.98 -6.47 8.77
C TYR A 283 6.47 -6.47 9.02
N LEU A 284 6.02 -7.33 9.93
CA LEU A 284 4.61 -7.43 10.31
C LEU A 284 4.45 -6.94 11.74
N HIS A 285 3.42 -6.15 11.98
CA HIS A 285 3.16 -5.54 13.28
C HIS A 285 1.89 -6.13 13.88
N ALA A 286 1.94 -6.50 15.17
CA ALA A 286 0.74 -6.85 15.90
C ALA A 286 -0.05 -5.57 16.21
N GLU A 287 -1.38 -5.62 16.13
CA GLU A 287 -2.22 -4.44 16.37
C GLU A 287 -2.09 -3.96 17.82
N GLU A 288 -1.90 -4.90 18.74
CA GLU A 288 -1.69 -4.68 20.17
C GLU A 288 -0.35 -3.98 20.47
N ASP A 289 0.67 -4.17 19.63
CA ASP A 289 1.96 -3.48 19.76
C ASP A 289 1.86 -2.05 19.22
N VAL A 290 1.20 -1.84 18.07
CA VAL A 290 0.91 -0.50 17.53
C VAL A 290 0.01 0.30 18.48
N GLU A 291 -1.03 -0.31 19.04
CA GLU A 291 -1.91 0.34 20.02
C GLU A 291 -1.16 0.68 21.31
N ARG A 292 -0.18 -0.14 21.72
CA ARG A 292 0.69 0.13 22.88
C ARG A 292 1.65 1.28 22.61
N ALA A 293 2.24 1.36 21.42
CA ALA A 293 3.08 2.48 21.00
C ALA A 293 2.30 3.80 21.03
N LEU A 294 1.07 3.82 20.49
CA LEU A 294 0.16 4.98 20.54
C LEU A 294 -0.19 5.36 21.99
N LYS A 295 -0.60 4.40 22.83
CA LYS A 295 -0.94 4.66 24.24
C LYS A 295 0.24 5.24 25.03
N LYS A 296 1.46 4.77 24.77
CA LYS A 296 2.68 5.26 25.43
C LYS A 296 2.94 6.75 25.19
N VAL A 297 2.46 7.31 24.06
CA VAL A 297 2.60 8.73 23.72
C VAL A 297 1.31 9.54 23.93
N GLY A 298 0.33 9.00 24.65
CA GLY A 298 -0.91 9.72 24.96
C GLY A 298 -1.94 9.72 23.83
N TRP A 299 -1.93 8.71 22.96
CA TRP A 299 -2.90 8.54 21.87
C TRP A 299 -3.73 7.27 22.05
N ARG A 300 -4.97 7.26 21.54
CA ARG A 300 -5.87 6.11 21.55
C ARG A 300 -6.49 5.89 20.19
N ILE A 301 -6.70 4.63 19.81
CA ILE A 301 -7.40 4.27 18.57
C ILE A 301 -8.89 4.65 18.71
N ARG A 302 -9.43 5.37 17.73
CA ARG A 302 -10.84 5.78 17.60
C ARG A 302 -11.57 4.92 16.57
N LYS A 303 -11.02 4.76 15.37
CA LYS A 303 -11.56 3.86 14.32
C LYS A 303 -10.53 2.83 13.87
N ARG A 304 -11.03 1.72 13.34
CA ARG A 304 -10.24 0.64 12.73
C ARG A 304 -10.80 0.32 11.36
N GLY A 305 -9.94 0.14 10.38
CA GLY A 305 -10.24 -0.39 9.05
C GLY A 305 -9.42 -1.65 8.78
N LEU A 306 -9.75 -2.37 7.71
CA LEU A 306 -8.92 -3.47 7.22
C LEU A 306 -9.15 -3.62 5.72
N THR A 307 -8.07 -3.58 4.95
CA THR A 307 -8.09 -3.95 3.54
C THR A 307 -7.43 -5.32 3.38
N THR A 308 -8.16 -6.28 2.81
CA THR A 308 -7.63 -7.61 2.46
C THR A 308 -7.96 -7.95 1.01
N THR A 309 -6.96 -8.40 0.27
CA THR A 309 -7.09 -8.98 -1.08
C THR A 309 -6.39 -10.35 -1.11
N GLN A 310 -5.96 -10.87 -2.27
CA GLN A 310 -5.23 -12.14 -2.33
C GLN A 310 -3.78 -12.00 -1.80
N PHE A 311 -3.15 -10.86 -2.01
CA PHE A 311 -1.72 -10.62 -1.75
C PHE A 311 -1.42 -9.31 -0.98
N TYR A 312 -2.44 -8.51 -0.67
CA TYR A 312 -2.30 -7.27 0.08
C TYR A 312 -3.18 -7.29 1.34
N PHE A 313 -2.58 -6.93 2.47
CA PHE A 313 -3.19 -6.94 3.79
C PHE A 313 -2.72 -5.70 4.53
N SER A 314 -3.62 -4.74 4.75
CA SER A 314 -3.29 -3.47 5.42
C SER A 314 -4.34 -3.17 6.49
N ARG A 315 -3.92 -3.26 7.76
CA ARG A 315 -4.69 -2.83 8.93
C ARG A 315 -4.55 -1.32 9.01
N LEU A 316 -5.67 -0.61 8.98
CA LEU A 316 -5.73 0.84 9.14
C LEU A 316 -6.22 1.17 10.55
N VAL A 317 -5.55 2.07 11.25
CA VAL A 317 -5.99 2.63 12.53
C VAL A 317 -6.04 4.15 12.44
N GLU A 318 -7.11 4.72 12.95
CA GLU A 318 -7.23 6.15 13.19
C GLU A 318 -7.10 6.37 14.69
N ALA A 319 -6.08 7.13 15.09
CA ALA A 319 -5.82 7.51 16.47
C ALA A 319 -6.13 8.99 16.69
N VAL A 320 -6.52 9.31 17.93
CA VAL A 320 -6.74 10.67 18.44
C VAL A 320 -6.07 10.83 19.82
N PRO A 321 -5.79 12.05 20.29
CA PRO A 321 -5.27 12.26 21.63
C PRO A 321 -6.16 11.62 22.71
N ALA A 322 -5.53 10.92 23.64
CA ALA A 322 -6.15 10.42 24.86
C ALA A 322 -6.20 11.55 25.89
N LYS A 323 -7.22 12.41 25.77
CA LYS A 323 -7.67 13.29 26.86
C LYS A 323 -8.13 12.48 28.06
#